data_AF-A0A931UBK9-F1
#
_entry.id   AF-A0A931UBK9-F1
#
_cell.length_a   1.000
_cell.length_b   1.000
_cell.length_c   1.000
_cell.angle_alpha   90.00
_cell.angle_beta   90.00
_cell.angle_gamma   90.00
#
_symmetry.space_group_name_H-M   'P 1'
#
loop_
_entity.id
_entity.type
_entity.pdbx_description
1 polymer ?
#
loop_
_entity_poly.entity_id
_entity_poly.type
_entity_poly.pdbx_seq_one_letter_code
_entity_poly.pdbx_strand_id
1 'polypeptide(L)'
;MFGCKGCYLHGRLVLVLAARDEPWNGLLVPTEKKHHESLLRDYKGLITHPILKKWLYLPESDGDFEESARALVESIKADDPRIGVESKPKSPRKRSTTCKE
;
A
#
# COMPACT_ATOMS: atom_id res chain seq x y z
N MET A 1 18.62 0.34 8.23
CA MET A 1 18.42 -0.18 6.86
C MET A 1 17.01 -0.76 6.77
N PHE A 2 16.19 -0.25 5.84
CA PHE A 2 14.89 -0.76 5.35
C PHE A 2 13.91 -1.39 6.36
N GLY A 3 13.15 -0.54 7.06
CA GLY A 3 11.97 -0.93 7.84
C GLY A 3 10.66 -1.01 7.03
N CYS A 4 10.72 -1.19 5.70
CA CYS A 4 9.52 -1.33 4.85
C CYS A 4 9.71 -2.45 3.82
N LYS A 5 8.75 -3.38 3.70
CA LYS A 5 8.71 -4.46 2.70
C LYS A 5 7.46 -4.32 1.84
N GLY A 6 7.64 -4.06 0.55
CA GLY A 6 6.55 -4.08 -0.43
C GLY A 6 6.29 -5.49 -0.96
N CYS A 7 5.03 -5.91 -0.96
CA CYS A 7 4.56 -7.11 -1.61
C CYS A 7 3.92 -6.74 -2.96
N TYR A 8 4.32 -7.47 -3.99
CA TYR A 8 3.82 -7.29 -5.35
C TYR A 8 3.13 -8.56 -5.81
N LEU A 9 1.94 -8.42 -6.39
CA LEU A 9 1.18 -9.50 -6.99
C LEU A 9 0.78 -9.09 -8.40
N HIS A 10 0.98 -9.96 -9.40
CA HIS A 10 0.72 -9.67 -10.82
C HIS A 10 1.39 -8.37 -11.34
N GLY A 11 2.54 -7.98 -10.79
CA GLY A 11 3.23 -6.73 -11.14
C GLY A 11 2.63 -5.46 -10.54
N ARG A 12 1.63 -5.59 -9.66
CA ARG A 12 0.98 -4.50 -8.92
C ARG A 12 1.49 -4.48 -7.48
N LEU A 13 1.70 -3.30 -6.93
CA LEU A 13 2.01 -3.19 -5.51
C LEU A 13 0.69 -3.36 -4.76
N VAL A 14 0.56 -4.43 -3.98
CA VAL A 14 -0.68 -4.79 -3.27
C VAL A 14 -0.62 -4.50 -1.78
N LEU A 15 0.58 -4.55 -1.20
CA LEU A 15 0.77 -4.39 0.24
C LEU A 15 2.16 -3.83 0.54
N VAL A 16 2.29 -3.05 1.60
CA VAL A 16 3.59 -2.65 2.14
C VAL A 16 3.56 -2.80 3.65
N LEU A 17 4.39 -3.69 4.16
CA LEU A 17 4.65 -3.83 5.59
C LEU A 17 5.65 -2.76 5.98
N ALA A 18 5.37 -1.97 7.00
CA ALA A 18 6.29 -0.99 7.55
C ALA A 18 6.40 -1.17 9.06
N ALA A 19 7.62 -1.31 9.56
CA ALA A 19 7.97 -1.38 10.97
C ALA A 19 8.84 -0.15 11.29
N ARG A 20 8.18 1.01 11.39
CA ARG A 20 8.78 2.33 11.64
C ARG A 20 7.96 3.05 12.71
N ASP A 21 8.40 4.23 13.13
CA ASP A 21 7.59 5.11 13.98
C ASP A 21 6.23 5.43 13.36
N GLU A 22 5.21 5.56 14.21
CA GLU A 22 3.89 6.03 13.80
C GLU A 22 4.03 7.38 13.06
N PRO A 23 3.36 7.55 11.91
CA PRO A 23 2.22 6.78 11.38
C PRO A 23 2.60 5.70 10.35
N TRP A 24 3.80 5.11 10.42
CA TRP A 24 4.28 4.10 9.48
C TRP A 24 4.49 2.73 10.12
N ASN A 25 3.87 2.48 11.28
CA ASN A 25 3.98 1.20 11.98
C ASN A 25 2.77 0.30 11.71
N GLY A 26 2.87 -0.56 10.71
CA GLY A 26 1.85 -1.54 10.38
C GLY A 26 1.77 -1.82 8.89
N LEU A 27 0.56 -1.96 8.40
CA LEU A 27 0.26 -2.37 7.03
C LEU A 27 -0.23 -1.17 6.22
N LEU A 28 0.45 -0.89 5.12
CA LEU A 28 0.00 0.08 4.13
C LEU A 28 -0.56 -0.65 2.93
N VAL A 29 -1.76 -0.25 2.52
CA VAL A 29 -2.47 -0.85 1.40
C VAL A 29 -2.61 0.20 0.32
N PRO A 30 -1.85 0.11 -0.79
CA PRO A 30 -2.04 0.96 -1.94
C PRO A 30 -3.35 0.60 -2.64
N THR A 31 -4.32 1.50 -2.57
CA THR A 31 -5.63 1.35 -3.24
C THR A 31 -6.00 2.66 -3.94
N GLU A 32 -7.07 2.64 -4.72
CA GLU A 32 -7.64 3.88 -5.27
C GLU A 32 -8.68 4.48 -4.32
N LYS A 33 -8.76 5.82 -4.28
CA LYS A 33 -9.73 6.55 -3.45
C LYS A 33 -11.18 6.10 -3.63
N LYS A 34 -11.55 5.61 -4.82
CA LYS A 34 -12.90 5.10 -5.12
C LYS A 34 -13.27 3.86 -4.31
N HIS A 35 -12.27 3.06 -3.93
CA HIS A 35 -12.45 1.83 -3.17
C HIS A 35 -12.23 2.02 -1.67
N HIS A 36 -11.74 3.20 -1.23
CA HIS A 36 -11.54 3.50 0.18
C HIS A 36 -12.83 3.32 0.99
N GLU A 37 -13.96 3.85 0.53
CA GLU A 37 -15.21 3.79 1.29
C GLU A 37 -15.69 2.34 1.48
N SER A 38 -15.59 1.51 0.44
CA SER A 38 -15.94 0.09 0.55
C SER A 38 -15.01 -0.66 1.48
N LEU A 39 -13.69 -0.42 1.40
CA LEU A 39 -12.70 -1.08 2.24
C LEU A 39 -12.77 -0.61 3.70
N LEU A 40 -12.99 0.68 3.96
CA LEU A 40 -13.20 1.21 5.31
C LEU A 40 -14.47 0.65 5.96
N ARG A 41 -15.46 0.26 5.17
CA ARG A 41 -16.68 -0.37 5.67
C ARG A 41 -16.52 -1.87 5.94
N ASP A 42 -15.70 -2.54 5.13
CA ASP A 42 -15.46 -3.98 5.22
C ASP A 42 -14.43 -4.33 6.31
N TYR A 43 -13.39 -3.50 6.46
CA TYR A 43 -12.30 -3.69 7.40
C TYR A 43 -12.34 -2.65 8.52
N LYS A 44 -12.49 -3.13 9.76
CA LYS A 44 -12.35 -2.28 10.96
C LYS A 44 -10.88 -1.94 11.19
N GLY A 45 -10.60 -0.81 11.84
CA GLY A 45 -9.23 -0.36 12.13
C GLY A 45 -8.46 0.21 10.92
N LEU A 46 -8.97 0.02 9.70
CA LEU A 46 -8.38 0.66 8.52
C LEU A 46 -8.60 2.18 8.60
N ILE A 47 -7.52 2.94 8.40
CA ILE A 47 -7.55 4.40 8.36
C ILE A 47 -6.93 4.90 7.07
N THR A 48 -7.37 6.07 6.61
CA THR A 48 -6.70 6.72 5.48
C THR A 48 -5.38 7.29 5.98
N HIS A 49 -4.28 6.93 5.30
CA HIS A 49 -2.96 7.36 5.74
C HIS A 49 -2.86 8.91 5.69
N PRO A 50 -2.40 9.58 6.77
CA PRO A 50 -2.44 11.05 6.86
C PRO A 50 -1.52 11.73 5.84
N ILE A 51 -0.33 11.14 5.60
CA ILE A 51 0.67 11.62 4.63
C ILE A 51 0.30 11.19 3.20
N LEU A 52 0.09 9.89 2.96
CA LEU A 52 -0.38 9.37 1.67
C LEU A 52 -1.89 9.17 1.71
N LYS A 53 -2.67 10.26 1.62
CA LYS A 53 -4.15 10.24 1.58
C LYS A 53 -4.78 9.39 0.47
N LYS A 54 -3.95 8.76 -0.37
CA LYS A 54 -4.34 7.81 -1.43
C LYS A 54 -4.21 6.36 -0.98
N TRP A 55 -3.53 6.08 0.12
CA TRP A 55 -3.27 4.74 0.62
C TRP A 55 -4.01 4.56 1.94
N LEU A 56 -4.42 3.34 2.18
CA LEU A 56 -4.97 2.92 3.46
C LEU A 56 -3.82 2.46 4.35
N TYR A 57 -4.01 2.61 5.65
CA TYR A 57 -3.05 2.28 6.68
C TYR A 57 -3.79 1.56 7.79
N LEU A 58 -3.24 0.44 8.21
CA LEU A 58 -3.71 -0.34 9.34
C LEU A 58 -2.58 -0.33 10.38
N PRO A 59 -2.73 0.41 11.49
CA PRO A 59 -1.72 0.49 12.53
C PRO A 59 -1.60 -0.85 13.27
N GLU A 60 -0.38 -1.28 13.57
CA GLU A 60 -0.11 -2.48 14.38
C GLU A 60 -0.62 -2.34 15.82
N SER A 61 -0.73 -1.10 16.31
CA SER A 61 -1.23 -0.84 17.67
C SER A 61 -2.75 -1.08 17.83
N ASP A 62 -3.47 -1.37 16.74
CA ASP A 62 -4.90 -1.67 16.79
C ASP A 62 -5.16 -3.10 17.27
N GLY A 63 -6.12 -3.28 18.19
CA GLY A 63 -6.42 -4.59 18.76
C GLY A 63 -6.98 -5.59 17.74
N ASP A 64 -7.60 -5.09 16.66
CA ASP A 64 -8.17 -5.90 15.58
C ASP A 64 -7.19 -6.02 14.39
N PHE A 65 -5.91 -5.66 14.59
CA PHE A 65 -4.88 -5.68 13.55
C PHE A 65 -4.75 -7.07 12.90
N GLU A 66 -4.61 -8.14 13.69
CA GLU A 66 -4.37 -9.48 13.16
C GLU A 66 -5.54 -9.99 12.31
N GLU A 67 -6.78 -9.77 12.75
CA GLU A 67 -7.97 -10.17 12.00
C GLU A 67 -8.11 -9.38 10.70
N SER A 68 -7.94 -8.07 10.77
CA SER A 68 -8.05 -7.17 9.61
C SER A 68 -6.92 -7.42 8.61
N ALA A 69 -5.70 -7.63 9.09
CA ALA A 69 -4.53 -7.97 8.27
C ALA A 69 -4.73 -9.31 7.56
N ARG A 70 -5.23 -10.33 8.27
CA ARG A 70 -5.51 -11.64 7.70
C ARG A 70 -6.58 -11.56 6.61
N ALA A 71 -7.69 -10.90 6.88
CA ALA A 71 -8.75 -10.72 5.89
C ALA A 71 -8.24 -9.98 4.65
N LEU A 72 -7.40 -8.96 4.85
CA LEU A 72 -6.82 -8.19 3.75
C LEU A 72 -5.87 -9.04 2.89
N VAL A 73 -5.03 -9.87 3.52
CA VAL A 73 -4.14 -10.79 2.82
C VAL A 73 -4.93 -11.84 2.03
N GLU A 74 -6.03 -12.35 2.58
CA GLU A 74 -6.91 -13.30 1.89
C GLU A 74 -7.59 -12.65 0.68
N SER A 75 -8.07 -11.40 0.78
CA SER A 75 -8.59 -10.66 -0.38
C SER A 75 -7.53 -10.38 -1.44
N ILE A 76 -6.30 -10.05 -1.05
CA ILE A 76 -5.17 -9.90 -1.98
C ILE A 76 -4.89 -11.24 -2.69
N LYS A 77 -4.90 -12.35 -1.94
CA LYS A 77 -4.68 -13.69 -2.49
C LYS A 77 -5.80 -14.13 -3.43
N ALA A 78 -7.02 -13.64 -3.24
CA ALA A 78 -8.15 -13.82 -4.13
C ALA A 78 -8.09 -12.94 -5.40
N ASP A 79 -7.00 -12.18 -5.59
CA ASP A 79 -6.83 -11.21 -6.69
C ASP A 79 -7.95 -10.16 -6.73
N ASP A 80 -8.34 -9.63 -5.56
CA ASP A 80 -9.38 -8.60 -5.51
C ASP A 80 -8.93 -7.34 -6.28
N PRO A 81 -9.65 -6.94 -7.35
CA PRO A 81 -9.22 -5.86 -8.24
C PRO A 81 -9.31 -4.47 -7.59
N ARG A 82 -9.88 -4.35 -6.38
CA ARG A 82 -9.96 -3.09 -5.63
C ARG A 82 -8.65 -2.78 -4.91
N ILE A 83 -7.82 -3.80 -4.67
CA ILE A 83 -6.54 -3.70 -3.96
C ILE A 83 -5.41 -3.86 -4.97
N GLY A 84 -4.44 -2.96 -4.91
CA GLY A 84 -3.30 -3.00 -5.80
C GLY A 84 -3.27 -1.81 -6.73
N VAL A 85 -2.18 -1.04 -6.64
CA VAL A 85 -1.92 0.03 -7.57
C VAL A 85 -0.90 -0.48 -8.59
N GLU A 86 -1.29 -0.46 -9.86
CA GLU A 86 -0.33 -0.61 -10.96
C GLU A 86 0.73 0.47 -10.78
N SER A 87 1.93 0.04 -10.39
CA SER A 87 3.10 0.90 -10.37
C SER A 87 3.39 1.21 -11.83
N LYS A 88 2.77 2.28 -12.38
CA LYS A 88 3.11 2.75 -13.72
C LYS A 88 4.63 2.90 -13.76
N PRO A 89 5.35 2.11 -14.56
CA PRO A 89 6.78 2.28 -14.66
C PRO A 89 6.99 3.70 -15.16
N LYS A 90 7.62 4.55 -14.35
CA LYS A 90 8.09 5.85 -14.82
C LYS A 90 9.06 5.52 -15.95
N SER A 91 8.63 5.77 -17.18
CA SER A 91 9.46 5.63 -18.36
C SER A 91 10.82 6.26 -18.07
N PRO A 92 11.95 5.57 -18.30
CA PRO A 92 13.26 6.11 -17.99
C PRO A 92 13.42 7.43 -18.74
N ARG A 93 13.47 8.56 -18.01
CA ARG A 93 13.83 9.85 -18.60
C ARG A 93 15.19 9.63 -19.27
N LYS A 94 15.21 9.64 -20.61
CA LYS A 94 16.44 9.64 -21.40
C LYS A 94 17.35 10.72 -20.82
N ARG A 95 18.47 10.29 -20.23
CA ARG A 95 19.55 11.17 -19.85
C ARG A 95 20.09 11.75 -21.16
N SER A 96 19.74 13.00 -21.47
CA SER A 96 20.36 13.74 -22.56
C SER A 96 21.80 14.05 -22.14
N THR A 97 22.73 13.24 -22.59
CA THR A 97 24.16 13.58 -22.61
C THR A 97 24.33 14.75 -23.57
N THR A 98 24.43 15.98 -23.05
CA THR A 98 25.05 17.07 -23.80
C THR A 98 26.55 16.93 -23.61
N CYS A 99 27.21 16.35 -24.60
CA CYS A 99 28.62 16.58 -24.84
C CYS A 99 28.67 17.85 -25.68
N LYS A 100 29.36 18.90 -25.23
CA LYS A 100 29.89 19.92 -26.14
C LYS A 100 31.27 20.37 -25.67
N GLU A 101 32.16 20.21 -26.64
CA GLU A 101 33.54 20.65 -26.83
C GLU A 101 33.82 22.10 -26.44
#